data_AF-A0A519LRB4-F1
#
_entry.id   AF-A0A519LRB4-F1
#
_cell.length_a   1.000
_cell.length_b   1.000
_cell.length_c   1.000
_cell.angle_alpha   90.00
_cell.angle_beta   90.00
_cell.angle_gamma   90.00
#
_symmetry.space_group_name_H-M   'P 1'
#
loop_
_entity.id
_entity.type
_entity.pdbx_description
1 polymer ?
#
loop_
_entity_poly.entity_id
_entity_poly.type
_entity_poly.pdbx_seq_one_letter_code
_entity_poly.pdbx_strand_id
1 'polypeptide(L)'
;MRVVSHRLALAACTAALLALAGCGTSRPPSSSSFPSSSSSSAPVRTTPPLTAEQAHDIAIHALGLVGTPYRYGGNTPDSGFDCSGLIGYVYRNQVGTPPPRTVAQLNSWGYPIDGSELRAGDLVVFGTGRQPNHAGIYVGEGRFVHAPSTGGTVRLDQLQSRQQGSPLRRATIGATMTHAHRSATPISTHDTTRVDDTRIKAVRPLITPALLQEWLPAPDAAQTLVETSRTAISRVLHGQDDRLVVVVGPCSIHDHGQAMEYGRQLKVQADALQQDLLIVMRVYFEKPRTTVGWKGYINDPHLDGSFAINEGLELARQLLLDVLALGLPVGTEFLDLLSPQFISDLVSWGAIGARTTESQSHRQLASGLSCPVGFKNGTDGGVKVASDAIQAAQASHAFMGMTKMGQAAIFETRGNQDCHVILRGGKQPNYQKADVDAACTMLQAAGLREQVMIDVSHA
;
A
#
# COMPACT_ATOMS: atom_id res chain seq x y z
N MET A 1 41.25 58.01 -30.00
CA MET A 1 41.29 57.97 -31.48
C MET A 1 40.08 57.19 -31.99
N ARG A 2 39.36 57.77 -32.97
CA ARG A 2 38.60 57.17 -34.10
C ARG A 2 38.09 55.71 -33.96
N VAL A 3 36.76 55.49 -33.91
CA VAL A 3 35.82 55.23 -35.05
C VAL A 3 35.98 53.79 -35.59
N VAL A 4 35.06 52.83 -35.38
CA VAL A 4 33.62 52.67 -35.79
C VAL A 4 33.40 52.47 -37.30
N SER A 5 33.00 51.27 -37.72
CA SER A 5 32.10 50.94 -38.86
C SER A 5 32.05 49.40 -39.06
N HIS A 6 30.90 48.71 -38.96
CA HIS A 6 29.84 48.50 -39.98
C HIS A 6 30.25 47.55 -41.14
N ARG A 7 29.43 46.70 -41.74
CA ARG A 7 28.09 46.05 -41.53
C ARG A 7 27.75 45.41 -42.90
N LEU A 8 27.03 44.27 -42.92
CA LEU A 8 26.17 43.73 -44.02
C LEU A 8 26.67 43.61 -45.49
N ALA A 9 26.55 42.39 -46.04
CA ALA A 9 25.73 42.00 -47.22
C ALA A 9 25.84 40.45 -47.35
N LEU A 10 24.81 39.58 -47.47
CA LEU A 10 23.54 39.52 -48.22
C LEU A 10 23.65 38.85 -49.62
N ALA A 11 22.86 37.78 -49.79
CA ALA A 11 22.25 37.25 -51.03
C ALA A 11 23.03 36.37 -52.06
N ALA A 12 22.59 35.09 -52.08
CA ALA A 12 21.92 34.42 -53.22
C ALA A 12 22.69 33.62 -54.31
N CYS A 13 21.89 32.82 -55.03
CA CYS A 13 22.11 32.12 -56.31
C CYS A 13 22.64 30.66 -56.31
N THR A 14 21.69 29.73 -56.13
CA THR A 14 21.35 28.61 -57.05
C THR A 14 22.33 28.17 -58.15
N ALA A 15 22.61 26.87 -58.24
CA ALA A 15 22.42 26.05 -59.46
C ALA A 15 22.51 24.54 -59.15
N ALA A 16 21.77 23.70 -59.89
CA ALA A 16 21.86 22.24 -59.83
C ALA A 16 21.83 21.65 -61.25
N LEU A 17 22.79 20.77 -61.57
CA LEU A 17 22.89 19.86 -62.72
C LEU A 17 24.20 19.06 -62.53
N LEU A 18 24.43 17.82 -62.94
CA LEU A 18 23.64 16.62 -63.23
C LEU A 18 24.67 15.57 -63.73
N ALA A 19 24.62 14.32 -63.22
CA ALA A 19 25.15 13.07 -63.78
C ALA A 19 26.57 12.96 -64.39
N LEU A 20 27.29 11.90 -64.00
CA LEU A 20 27.77 10.86 -64.96
C LEU A 20 28.07 9.54 -64.24
N ALA A 21 28.06 8.43 -64.99
CA ALA A 21 27.99 7.07 -64.49
C ALA A 21 29.35 6.35 -64.37
N GLY A 22 29.39 5.25 -63.60
CA GLY A 22 30.49 4.29 -63.57
C GLY A 22 29.98 2.87 -63.31
N CYS A 23 30.19 1.96 -64.28
CA CYS A 23 29.75 0.56 -64.21
C CYS A 23 30.85 -0.36 -63.66
N GLY A 24 30.48 -1.48 -63.01
CA GLY A 24 31.45 -2.43 -62.46
C GLY A 24 30.85 -3.73 -61.90
N THR A 25 30.26 -4.54 -62.81
CA THR A 25 30.36 -6.02 -62.93
C THR A 25 30.13 -6.99 -61.74
N SER A 26 29.64 -8.19 -62.08
CA SER A 26 29.09 -9.20 -61.17
C SER A 26 29.53 -10.64 -61.50
N ARG A 27 29.55 -11.55 -60.50
CA ARG A 27 29.24 -13.00 -60.67
C ARG A 27 29.02 -13.74 -59.32
N PRO A 28 28.32 -14.91 -59.32
CA PRO A 28 27.83 -15.63 -58.14
C PRO A 28 28.66 -16.91 -57.81
N PRO A 29 28.27 -17.76 -56.84
CA PRO A 29 27.23 -18.80 -57.02
C PRO A 29 26.16 -18.76 -55.88
N SER A 30 25.18 -19.68 -55.68
CA SER A 30 24.86 -21.00 -56.26
C SER A 30 23.32 -21.21 -56.37
N SER A 31 22.79 -22.45 -56.25
CA SER A 31 21.35 -22.79 -56.24
C SER A 31 21.06 -24.13 -55.52
N SER A 32 19.76 -24.50 -55.41
CA SER A 32 19.17 -25.69 -54.73
C SER A 32 18.99 -25.58 -53.20
N SER A 33 17.90 -26.07 -52.57
CA SER A 33 16.68 -26.76 -53.06
C SER A 33 15.51 -26.59 -52.07
N PHE A 34 14.26 -26.60 -52.56
CA PHE A 34 13.05 -26.63 -51.73
C PHE A 34 12.74 -28.03 -51.18
N PRO A 35 12.31 -28.15 -49.91
CA PRO A 35 11.37 -29.17 -49.46
C PRO A 35 9.92 -28.65 -49.50
N SER A 36 8.99 -29.55 -49.79
CA SER A 36 7.57 -29.26 -49.97
C SER A 36 6.82 -28.91 -48.68
N SER A 37 5.80 -28.07 -48.83
CA SER A 37 4.86 -27.67 -47.79
C SER A 37 3.96 -28.82 -47.33
N SER A 38 3.89 -29.04 -46.02
CA SER A 38 2.72 -29.63 -45.36
C SER A 38 2.53 -29.07 -43.94
N SER A 39 2.58 -27.74 -43.80
CA SER A 39 2.10 -27.06 -42.61
C SER A 39 0.57 -27.09 -42.61
N SER A 40 -0.02 -27.96 -41.80
CA SER A 40 -1.43 -27.87 -41.42
C SER A 40 -1.63 -26.55 -40.69
N SER A 41 -2.21 -25.56 -41.36
CA SER A 41 -2.49 -24.24 -40.78
C SER A 41 -3.54 -24.38 -39.69
N ALA A 42 -3.10 -24.38 -38.44
CA ALA A 42 -3.99 -24.10 -37.31
C ALA A 42 -4.68 -22.75 -37.55
N PRO A 43 -5.99 -22.62 -37.28
CA PRO A 43 -6.73 -21.41 -37.58
C PRO A 43 -6.14 -20.21 -36.82
N VAL A 44 -5.85 -19.13 -37.56
CA VAL A 44 -5.33 -17.88 -37.00
C VAL A 44 -6.34 -17.33 -35.98
N ARG A 45 -5.89 -17.22 -34.72
CA ARG A 45 -6.72 -16.76 -33.61
C ARG A 45 -7.10 -15.29 -33.79
N THR A 46 -8.39 -14.99 -33.82
CA THR A 46 -8.95 -13.63 -33.98
C THR A 46 -9.24 -12.92 -32.65
N THR A 47 -8.75 -13.44 -31.52
CA THR A 47 -9.05 -12.89 -30.19
C THR A 47 -7.86 -13.05 -29.24
N PRO A 48 -7.38 -11.97 -28.59
CA PRO A 48 -6.29 -12.06 -27.64
C PRO A 48 -6.72 -12.74 -26.32
N PRO A 49 -5.80 -13.46 -25.64
CA PRO A 49 -6.00 -13.92 -24.28
C PRO A 49 -5.95 -12.75 -23.28
N LEU A 50 -6.39 -12.98 -22.05
CA LEU A 50 -6.20 -12.04 -20.94
C LEU A 50 -4.72 -11.67 -20.74
N THR A 51 -4.44 -10.41 -20.35
CA THR A 51 -3.10 -10.00 -19.90
C THR A 51 -2.75 -10.67 -18.56
N ALA A 52 -1.48 -10.57 -18.13
CA ALA A 52 -1.08 -11.09 -16.82
C ALA A 52 -1.71 -10.29 -15.66
N GLU A 53 -1.79 -8.97 -15.82
CA GLU A 53 -2.45 -8.01 -14.92
C GLU A 53 -3.93 -8.31 -14.74
N GLN A 54 -4.72 -8.36 -15.84
CA GLN A 54 -6.14 -8.72 -15.80
C GLN A 54 -6.40 -10.06 -15.10
N ALA A 55 -5.50 -11.03 -15.30
CA ALA A 55 -5.63 -12.36 -14.70
C ALA A 55 -5.32 -12.33 -13.19
N HIS A 56 -4.41 -11.46 -12.75
CA HIS A 56 -4.14 -11.18 -11.34
C HIS A 56 -5.31 -10.45 -10.67
N ASP A 57 -5.87 -9.42 -11.32
CA ASP A 57 -7.01 -8.65 -10.82
C ASP A 57 -8.27 -9.52 -10.65
N ILE A 58 -8.53 -10.43 -11.60
CA ILE A 58 -9.57 -11.46 -11.49
C ILE A 58 -9.35 -12.33 -10.24
N ALA A 59 -8.12 -12.73 -9.94
CA ALA A 59 -7.82 -13.56 -8.76
C ALA A 59 -7.99 -12.79 -7.44
N ILE A 60 -7.52 -11.54 -7.37
CA ILE A 60 -7.70 -10.66 -6.20
C ILE A 60 -9.19 -10.41 -5.94
N HIS A 61 -9.96 -10.07 -6.98
CA HIS A 61 -11.39 -9.83 -6.85
C HIS A 61 -12.14 -11.11 -6.44
N ALA A 62 -11.78 -12.28 -6.99
CA ALA A 62 -12.35 -13.54 -6.53
C ALA A 62 -12.08 -13.80 -5.04
N LEU A 63 -10.86 -13.59 -4.56
CA LEU A 63 -10.49 -13.71 -3.14
C LEU A 63 -11.30 -12.76 -2.25
N GLY A 64 -11.51 -11.51 -2.68
CA GLY A 64 -12.31 -10.52 -1.96
C GLY A 64 -13.80 -10.86 -1.79
N LEU A 65 -14.30 -11.90 -2.47
CA LEU A 65 -15.69 -12.37 -2.38
C LEU A 65 -15.84 -13.62 -1.49
N VAL A 66 -14.75 -14.15 -0.93
CA VAL A 66 -14.78 -15.23 0.07
C VAL A 66 -15.61 -14.83 1.27
N GLY A 67 -16.45 -15.76 1.77
CA GLY A 67 -17.44 -15.52 2.81
C GLY A 67 -18.83 -15.17 2.28
N THR A 68 -18.98 -14.72 1.03
CA THR A 68 -20.31 -14.40 0.45
C THR A 68 -21.23 -15.63 0.43
N PRO A 69 -22.51 -15.56 0.85
CA PRO A 69 -23.42 -16.70 0.82
C PRO A 69 -23.60 -17.33 -0.57
N TYR A 70 -23.72 -18.66 -0.63
CA TYR A 70 -24.17 -19.34 -1.84
C TYR A 70 -25.66 -19.11 -2.05
N ARG A 71 -26.05 -18.79 -3.29
CA ARG A 71 -27.45 -18.80 -3.72
C ARG A 71 -27.56 -19.28 -5.16
N TYR A 72 -28.38 -20.31 -5.37
CA TYR A 72 -28.67 -20.81 -6.72
C TYR A 72 -29.29 -19.70 -7.60
N GLY A 73 -28.73 -19.44 -8.78
CA GLY A 73 -29.09 -18.31 -9.65
C GLY A 73 -28.40 -16.98 -9.31
N GLY A 74 -27.81 -16.86 -8.11
CA GLY A 74 -27.24 -15.63 -7.56
C GLY A 74 -26.00 -15.14 -8.29
N ASN A 75 -25.84 -13.82 -8.39
CA ASN A 75 -24.83 -13.17 -9.24
C ASN A 75 -24.33 -11.81 -8.70
N THR A 76 -24.58 -11.47 -7.44
CA THR A 76 -24.03 -10.27 -6.78
C THR A 76 -23.65 -10.57 -5.32
N PRO A 77 -22.76 -9.77 -4.69
CA PRO A 77 -22.41 -9.94 -3.28
C PRO A 77 -23.65 -9.93 -2.36
N ASP A 78 -24.54 -8.94 -2.54
CA ASP A 78 -25.72 -8.76 -1.68
C ASP A 78 -26.76 -9.87 -1.83
N SER A 79 -26.86 -10.47 -3.03
CA SER A 79 -27.84 -11.52 -3.32
C SER A 79 -27.30 -12.93 -3.07
N GLY A 80 -25.98 -13.09 -2.93
CA GLY A 80 -25.27 -14.37 -2.93
C GLY A 80 -24.92 -14.85 -4.34
N PHE A 81 -24.06 -15.87 -4.42
CA PHE A 81 -23.53 -16.39 -5.69
C PHE A 81 -23.83 -17.87 -5.95
N ASP A 82 -24.10 -18.23 -7.21
CA ASP A 82 -23.78 -19.56 -7.73
C ASP A 82 -22.39 -19.58 -8.39
N CYS A 83 -21.87 -20.77 -8.71
CA CYS A 83 -20.50 -20.92 -9.21
C CYS A 83 -20.22 -20.12 -10.51
N SER A 84 -21.12 -20.15 -11.48
CA SER A 84 -21.03 -19.35 -12.70
C SER A 84 -21.41 -17.88 -12.50
N GLY A 85 -22.04 -17.53 -11.38
CA GLY A 85 -22.47 -16.18 -11.02
C GLY A 85 -21.35 -15.40 -10.37
N LEU A 86 -20.58 -16.05 -9.49
CA LEU A 86 -19.29 -15.59 -8.99
C LEU A 86 -18.33 -15.31 -10.16
N ILE A 87 -18.12 -16.32 -11.03
CA ILE A 87 -17.28 -16.17 -12.24
C ILE A 87 -17.81 -15.03 -13.12
N GLY A 88 -19.12 -14.97 -13.35
CA GLY A 88 -19.78 -13.92 -14.13
C GLY A 88 -19.60 -12.52 -13.59
N TYR A 89 -19.65 -12.33 -12.27
CA TYR A 89 -19.49 -11.06 -11.59
C TYR A 89 -18.04 -10.57 -11.64
N VAL A 90 -17.08 -11.42 -11.24
CA VAL A 90 -15.65 -11.09 -11.24
C VAL A 90 -15.20 -10.71 -12.66
N TYR A 91 -15.48 -11.56 -13.65
CA TYR A 91 -15.04 -11.30 -15.03
C TYR A 91 -15.72 -10.07 -15.66
N ARG A 92 -17.01 -9.83 -15.40
CA ARG A 92 -17.67 -8.60 -15.87
C ARG A 92 -16.99 -7.36 -15.31
N ASN A 93 -16.65 -7.37 -14.02
CA ASN A 93 -16.11 -6.21 -13.34
C ASN A 93 -14.63 -5.96 -13.63
N GLN A 94 -13.85 -6.98 -14.04
CA GLN A 94 -12.41 -6.82 -14.32
C GLN A 94 -12.08 -6.76 -15.82
N VAL A 95 -12.85 -7.44 -16.68
CA VAL A 95 -12.56 -7.54 -18.13
C VAL A 95 -13.75 -7.21 -19.03
N GLY A 96 -14.82 -6.63 -18.48
CA GLY A 96 -15.99 -6.09 -19.20
C GLY A 96 -16.88 -7.12 -19.92
N THR A 97 -16.37 -8.33 -20.14
CA THR A 97 -17.02 -9.39 -20.93
C THR A 97 -17.61 -10.44 -19.97
N PRO A 98 -18.93 -10.47 -19.74
CA PRO A 98 -19.53 -11.46 -18.86
C PRO A 98 -19.47 -12.86 -19.52
N PRO A 99 -18.89 -13.87 -18.86
CA PRO A 99 -18.92 -15.24 -19.35
C PRO A 99 -20.33 -15.85 -19.36
N PRO A 100 -20.53 -16.98 -20.07
CA PRO A 100 -21.78 -17.72 -20.05
C PRO A 100 -22.23 -18.14 -18.65
N ARG A 101 -23.55 -18.16 -18.41
CA ARG A 101 -24.13 -18.45 -17.08
C ARG A 101 -24.23 -19.94 -16.73
N THR A 102 -23.90 -20.87 -17.62
CA THR A 102 -23.92 -22.31 -17.33
C THR A 102 -22.51 -22.91 -17.34
N VAL A 103 -22.25 -23.86 -16.45
CA VAL A 103 -20.95 -24.55 -16.38
C VAL A 103 -20.64 -25.33 -17.67
N ALA A 104 -21.66 -25.88 -18.33
CA ALA A 104 -21.53 -26.50 -19.65
C ALA A 104 -20.96 -25.53 -20.70
N GLN A 105 -21.47 -24.30 -20.73
CA GLN A 105 -20.95 -23.25 -21.64
C GLN A 105 -19.59 -22.72 -21.19
N LEU A 106 -19.32 -22.59 -19.87
CA LEU A 106 -18.00 -22.22 -19.34
C LEU A 106 -16.91 -23.22 -19.76
N ASN A 107 -17.20 -24.52 -19.80
CA ASN A 107 -16.27 -25.53 -20.32
C ASN A 107 -15.97 -25.33 -21.82
N SER A 108 -16.84 -24.68 -22.58
CA SER A 108 -16.58 -24.31 -23.98
C SER A 108 -16.10 -22.87 -24.17
N TRP A 109 -15.90 -22.12 -23.08
CA TRP A 109 -15.58 -20.70 -23.13
C TRP A 109 -14.07 -20.47 -22.98
N GLY A 110 -13.50 -19.64 -23.86
CA GLY A 110 -12.05 -19.51 -23.99
C GLY A 110 -11.42 -20.74 -24.65
N TYR A 111 -10.17 -21.05 -24.31
CA TYR A 111 -9.42 -22.17 -24.88
C TYR A 111 -8.85 -23.10 -23.79
N PRO A 112 -8.63 -24.40 -24.08
CA PRO A 112 -8.01 -25.33 -23.13
C PRO A 112 -6.54 -24.96 -22.90
N ILE A 113 -6.07 -25.14 -21.68
CA ILE A 113 -4.66 -24.96 -21.29
C ILE A 113 -4.15 -26.22 -20.57
N ASP A 114 -2.85 -26.48 -20.66
CA ASP A 114 -2.20 -27.55 -19.90
C ASP A 114 -1.97 -27.13 -18.44
N GLY A 115 -1.88 -28.11 -17.53
CA GLY A 115 -1.69 -27.87 -16.10
C GLY A 115 -0.41 -27.10 -15.75
N SER A 116 0.63 -27.21 -16.59
CA SER A 116 1.88 -26.43 -16.47
C SER A 116 1.74 -24.97 -16.89
N GLU A 117 0.70 -24.61 -17.63
CA GLU A 117 0.42 -23.22 -18.04
C GLU A 117 -0.54 -22.49 -17.08
N LEU A 118 -1.07 -23.18 -16.07
CA LEU A 118 -2.12 -22.68 -15.19
C LEU A 118 -1.63 -21.49 -14.35
N ARG A 119 -2.27 -20.32 -14.52
CA ARG A 119 -1.94 -19.08 -13.81
C ARG A 119 -3.18 -18.49 -13.14
N ALA A 120 -2.95 -17.62 -12.14
CA ALA A 120 -4.01 -16.87 -11.47
C ALA A 120 -4.97 -16.23 -12.50
N GLY A 121 -6.27 -16.30 -12.23
CA GLY A 121 -7.35 -15.82 -13.10
C GLY A 121 -7.93 -16.85 -14.07
N ASP A 122 -7.20 -17.92 -14.42
CA ASP A 122 -7.73 -18.99 -15.27
C ASP A 122 -8.89 -19.74 -14.60
N LEU A 123 -9.76 -20.37 -15.40
CA LEU A 123 -10.91 -21.13 -14.89
C LEU A 123 -10.56 -22.60 -14.72
N VAL A 124 -10.97 -23.15 -13.58
CA VAL A 124 -10.97 -24.60 -13.31
C VAL A 124 -12.40 -25.09 -13.41
N VAL A 125 -12.65 -26.08 -14.28
CA VAL A 125 -14.00 -26.63 -14.51
C VAL A 125 -14.04 -28.10 -14.12
N PHE A 126 -14.91 -28.46 -13.19
CA PHE A 126 -15.01 -29.80 -12.60
C PHE A 126 -16.19 -30.59 -13.20
N GLY A 127 -16.04 -31.92 -13.24
CA GLY A 127 -17.06 -32.86 -13.68
C GLY A 127 -16.46 -34.07 -14.41
N THR A 128 -17.31 -34.96 -14.93
CA THR A 128 -16.89 -36.19 -15.60
C THR A 128 -17.02 -36.08 -17.12
N GLY A 129 -15.88 -35.96 -17.80
CA GLY A 129 -15.79 -35.99 -19.27
C GLY A 129 -16.65 -34.92 -19.95
N ARG A 130 -17.74 -35.34 -20.61
CA ARG A 130 -18.66 -34.45 -21.34
C ARG A 130 -19.70 -33.72 -20.46
N GLN A 131 -19.75 -34.00 -19.15
CA GLN A 131 -20.70 -33.38 -18.22
C GLN A 131 -19.99 -32.60 -17.10
N PRO A 132 -19.60 -31.33 -17.36
CA PRO A 132 -19.06 -30.46 -16.33
C PRO A 132 -20.20 -29.94 -15.43
N ASN A 133 -20.01 -29.98 -14.12
CA ASN A 133 -21.06 -29.72 -13.13
C ASN A 133 -20.73 -28.57 -12.15
N HIS A 134 -19.47 -28.17 -12.04
CA HIS A 134 -19.03 -27.07 -11.18
C HIS A 134 -17.83 -26.32 -11.78
N ALA A 135 -17.56 -25.09 -11.35
CA ALA A 135 -16.41 -24.29 -11.80
C ALA A 135 -15.95 -23.27 -10.75
N GLY A 136 -14.67 -22.89 -10.82
CA GLY A 136 -14.08 -21.85 -9.99
C GLY A 136 -12.95 -21.08 -10.69
N ILE A 137 -12.42 -20.06 -10.01
CA ILE A 137 -11.32 -19.22 -10.48
C ILE A 137 -10.04 -19.67 -9.79
N TYR A 138 -9.00 -20.02 -10.55
CA TYR A 138 -7.69 -20.34 -9.98
C TYR A 138 -7.00 -19.08 -9.46
N VAL A 139 -6.40 -19.14 -8.28
CA VAL A 139 -5.78 -17.97 -7.61
C VAL A 139 -4.29 -18.17 -7.28
N GLY A 140 -3.69 -19.26 -7.75
CA GLY A 140 -2.27 -19.59 -7.54
C GLY A 140 -2.05 -20.76 -6.59
N GLU A 141 -0.85 -21.33 -6.62
CA GLU A 141 -0.36 -22.35 -5.65
C GLU A 141 -1.29 -23.56 -5.47
N GLY A 142 -1.94 -24.03 -6.53
CA GLY A 142 -2.89 -25.14 -6.46
C GLY A 142 -4.23 -24.78 -5.79
N ARG A 143 -4.55 -23.50 -5.59
CA ARG A 143 -5.77 -23.03 -4.91
C ARG A 143 -6.75 -22.36 -5.88
N PHE A 144 -8.04 -22.48 -5.60
CA PHE A 144 -9.12 -21.87 -6.40
C PHE A 144 -10.27 -21.37 -5.52
N VAL A 145 -10.92 -20.29 -5.96
CA VAL A 145 -12.11 -19.73 -5.31
C VAL A 145 -13.37 -20.15 -6.05
N HIS A 146 -14.38 -20.58 -5.30
CA HIS A 146 -15.67 -21.04 -5.85
C HIS A 146 -16.84 -20.86 -4.90
N ALA A 147 -18.06 -20.91 -5.43
CA ALA A 147 -19.30 -21.00 -4.67
C ALA A 147 -19.80 -22.46 -4.69
N PRO A 148 -19.68 -23.23 -3.59
CA PRO A 148 -19.76 -24.70 -3.60
C PRO A 148 -21.18 -25.25 -3.82
N SER A 149 -22.11 -24.92 -2.93
CA SER A 149 -23.47 -25.48 -2.89
C SER A 149 -24.39 -24.74 -1.91
N THR A 150 -25.70 -25.00 -2.01
CA THR A 150 -26.73 -24.45 -1.12
C THR A 150 -26.38 -24.67 0.35
N GLY A 151 -26.42 -23.59 1.15
CA GLY A 151 -26.06 -23.59 2.56
C GLY A 151 -24.57 -23.35 2.84
N GLY A 152 -23.72 -23.29 1.82
CA GLY A 152 -22.32 -22.87 1.92
C GLY A 152 -22.10 -21.38 1.63
N THR A 153 -20.84 -20.97 1.65
CA THR A 153 -20.33 -19.65 1.24
C THR A 153 -19.27 -19.80 0.17
N VAL A 154 -18.99 -18.72 -0.58
CA VAL A 154 -17.82 -18.61 -1.45
C VAL A 154 -16.56 -18.85 -0.61
N ARG A 155 -15.69 -19.74 -1.07
CA ARG A 155 -14.51 -20.16 -0.30
C ARG A 155 -13.33 -20.53 -1.18
N LEU A 156 -12.16 -20.64 -0.54
CA LEU A 156 -10.89 -21.02 -1.13
C LEU A 156 -10.59 -22.50 -0.83
N ASP A 157 -10.57 -23.34 -1.86
CA ASP A 157 -10.25 -24.77 -1.76
C ASP A 157 -8.94 -25.11 -2.52
N GLN A 158 -8.31 -26.24 -2.18
CA GLN A 158 -7.14 -26.78 -2.88
C GLN A 158 -7.54 -27.76 -4.00
N LEU A 159 -6.81 -27.74 -5.12
CA LEU A 159 -6.89 -28.69 -6.22
C LEU A 159 -6.28 -30.03 -5.80
N GLN A 160 -7.13 -30.96 -5.37
CA GLN A 160 -6.70 -32.32 -5.01
C GLN A 160 -6.16 -33.09 -6.23
N SER A 161 -5.31 -34.09 -5.99
CA SER A 161 -4.68 -34.91 -7.05
C SER A 161 -5.69 -35.59 -8.00
N ARG A 162 -6.85 -36.02 -7.49
CA ARG A 162 -7.95 -36.55 -8.32
C ARG A 162 -8.62 -35.53 -9.24
N GLN A 163 -8.42 -34.23 -9.00
CA GLN A 163 -8.99 -33.13 -9.79
C GLN A 163 -7.98 -32.47 -10.73
N GLN A 164 -6.73 -32.93 -10.77
CA GLN A 164 -5.71 -32.45 -11.73
C GLN A 164 -5.96 -32.91 -13.18
N GLY A 165 -6.95 -33.79 -13.40
CA GLY A 165 -7.49 -34.13 -14.73
C GLY A 165 -8.73 -33.31 -15.15
N SER A 166 -9.10 -32.27 -14.40
CA SER A 166 -10.25 -31.41 -14.71
C SER A 166 -9.93 -30.45 -15.87
N PRO A 167 -10.86 -30.17 -16.79
CA PRO A 167 -10.65 -29.17 -17.85
C PRO A 167 -10.25 -27.79 -17.32
N LEU A 168 -9.06 -27.34 -17.69
CA LEU A 168 -8.54 -25.99 -17.42
C LEU A 168 -8.80 -25.09 -18.63
N ARG A 169 -9.27 -23.86 -18.39
CA ARG A 169 -9.65 -22.91 -19.46
C ARG A 169 -9.07 -21.53 -19.22
N ARG A 170 -8.51 -20.94 -20.27
CA ARG A 170 -8.13 -19.51 -20.30
C ARG A 170 -9.13 -18.73 -21.15
N ALA A 171 -9.69 -17.68 -20.56
CA ALA A 171 -10.65 -16.81 -21.23
C ALA A 171 -10.03 -15.99 -22.37
N THR A 172 -10.89 -15.57 -23.29
CA THR A 172 -10.57 -14.75 -24.47
C THR A 172 -11.49 -13.53 -24.53
N ILE A 173 -10.95 -12.38 -24.93
CA ILE A 173 -11.68 -11.09 -24.91
C ILE A 173 -12.60 -10.97 -26.14
N GLY A 174 -13.74 -11.68 -26.12
CA GLY A 174 -14.70 -11.74 -27.22
C GLY A 174 -15.57 -10.48 -27.33
N ALA A 175 -15.34 -9.66 -28.36
CA ALA A 175 -16.09 -8.43 -28.59
C ALA A 175 -17.47 -8.66 -29.22
N THR A 176 -18.55 -8.20 -28.57
CA THR A 176 -19.75 -7.62 -29.23
C THR A 176 -20.72 -7.04 -28.20
N MET A 177 -21.04 -5.74 -28.32
CA MET A 177 -22.39 -5.19 -28.11
C MET A 177 -22.42 -3.74 -28.62
N THR A 178 -23.45 -3.40 -29.38
CA THR A 178 -23.58 -2.11 -30.08
C THR A 178 -24.23 -1.05 -29.20
N HIS A 179 -23.49 0.00 -28.85
CA HIS A 179 -24.06 1.30 -28.49
C HIS A 179 -23.49 2.40 -29.37
N ALA A 180 -24.30 3.42 -29.65
CA ALA A 180 -24.02 4.41 -30.69
C ALA A 180 -22.74 5.21 -30.41
N HIS A 181 -21.73 5.03 -31.28
CA HIS A 181 -20.48 5.79 -31.19
C HIS A 181 -20.70 7.25 -31.57
N ARG A 182 -20.45 8.17 -30.62
CA ARG A 182 -19.53 9.28 -30.96
C ARG A 182 -18.23 8.61 -31.41
N SER A 183 -17.72 8.93 -32.61
CA SER A 183 -16.47 8.34 -33.12
C SER A 183 -15.37 8.38 -32.08
N ALA A 184 -15.10 7.23 -31.45
CA ALA A 184 -13.91 7.08 -30.66
C ALA A 184 -12.77 6.72 -31.62
N THR A 185 -11.65 7.39 -31.44
CA THR A 185 -10.36 6.97 -32.00
C THR A 185 -10.16 5.48 -31.69
N PRO A 186 -9.73 4.65 -32.65
CA PRO A 186 -9.47 3.23 -32.37
C PRO A 186 -8.52 3.10 -31.18
N ILE A 187 -8.90 2.29 -30.19
CA ILE A 187 -8.09 2.04 -28.99
C ILE A 187 -6.91 1.15 -29.40
N SER A 188 -5.86 1.78 -29.92
CA SER A 188 -4.51 1.33 -29.65
C SER A 188 -4.32 1.33 -28.13
N THR A 189 -3.56 0.38 -27.59
CA THR A 189 -2.84 0.65 -26.34
C THR A 189 -2.02 1.91 -26.59
N HIS A 190 -2.48 3.04 -26.06
CA HIS A 190 -1.64 4.21 -25.95
C HIS A 190 -0.50 3.82 -25.03
N ASP A 191 0.73 4.05 -25.47
CA ASP A 191 1.90 3.92 -24.62
C ASP A 191 1.83 5.01 -23.54
N THR A 192 1.19 4.65 -22.42
CA THR A 192 1.04 5.53 -21.25
C THR A 192 2.39 5.79 -20.60
N THR A 193 3.38 4.90 -20.77
CA THR A 193 4.74 5.06 -20.20
C THR A 193 5.47 6.32 -20.68
N ARG A 194 4.95 6.99 -21.71
CA ARG A 194 5.38 8.31 -22.20
C ARG A 194 5.00 9.49 -21.29
N VAL A 195 3.97 9.33 -20.46
CA VAL A 195 3.35 10.41 -19.66
C VAL A 195 3.06 9.99 -18.21
N ASP A 196 2.78 8.71 -18.02
CA ASP A 196 2.44 8.03 -16.78
C ASP A 196 3.59 7.09 -16.39
N ASP A 197 3.83 6.90 -15.10
CA ASP A 197 4.91 6.03 -14.55
C ASP A 197 6.33 6.17 -15.15
N THR A 198 6.61 7.25 -15.90
CA THR A 198 7.90 7.58 -16.56
C THR A 198 9.15 7.50 -15.66
N ARG A 199 8.98 7.47 -14.34
CA ARG A 199 10.05 7.39 -13.31
C ARG A 199 9.82 6.28 -12.28
N ILE A 200 8.80 5.44 -12.46
CA ILE A 200 8.48 4.32 -11.58
C ILE A 200 9.19 3.08 -12.12
N LYS A 201 10.12 2.53 -11.32
CA LYS A 201 10.90 1.34 -11.70
C LYS A 201 10.06 0.06 -11.68
N ALA A 202 9.15 -0.04 -10.70
CA ALA A 202 8.24 -1.16 -10.51
C ALA A 202 7.13 -0.76 -9.52
N VAL A 203 5.93 -1.31 -9.71
CA VAL A 203 4.84 -1.29 -8.73
C VAL A 203 4.69 -2.70 -8.18
N ARG A 204 4.51 -2.84 -6.87
CA ARG A 204 4.24 -4.11 -6.17
C ARG A 204 3.12 -3.87 -5.15
N PRO A 205 2.11 -4.74 -5.04
CA PRO A 205 1.08 -4.59 -4.02
C PRO A 205 1.67 -4.79 -2.62
N LEU A 206 1.18 -4.00 -1.67
CA LEU A 206 1.39 -4.29 -0.25
C LEU A 206 0.38 -5.36 0.21
N ILE A 207 0.73 -6.09 1.27
CA ILE A 207 -0.25 -6.82 2.08
C ILE A 207 -1.36 -5.84 2.53
N THR A 208 -2.61 -6.28 2.65
CA THR A 208 -3.67 -5.42 3.17
C THR A 208 -3.57 -5.34 4.71
N PRO A 209 -3.92 -4.19 5.33
CA PRO A 209 -3.94 -4.11 6.78
C PRO A 209 -4.82 -5.17 7.45
N ALA A 210 -5.94 -5.56 6.84
CA ALA A 210 -6.83 -6.61 7.34
C ALA A 210 -6.14 -7.99 7.36
N LEU A 211 -5.42 -8.37 6.30
CA LEU A 211 -4.67 -9.64 6.28
C LEU A 211 -3.56 -9.65 7.31
N LEU A 212 -2.82 -8.53 7.45
CA LEU A 212 -1.79 -8.41 8.47
C LEU A 212 -2.36 -8.49 9.90
N GLN A 213 -3.53 -7.88 10.15
CA GLN A 213 -4.23 -7.93 11.43
C GLN A 213 -4.84 -9.32 11.72
N GLU A 214 -5.23 -10.09 10.71
CA GLU A 214 -5.67 -11.48 10.84
C GLU A 214 -4.50 -12.43 11.18
N TRP A 215 -3.33 -12.22 10.56
CA TRP A 215 -2.14 -13.03 10.83
C TRP A 215 -1.51 -12.71 12.19
N LEU A 216 -1.56 -11.43 12.58
CA LEU A 216 -0.98 -10.90 13.82
C LEU A 216 -2.06 -10.13 14.61
N PRO A 217 -3.08 -10.82 15.17
CA PRO A 217 -4.16 -10.20 15.91
C PRO A 217 -3.65 -9.62 17.23
N ALA A 218 -4.23 -8.49 17.65
CA ALA A 218 -3.94 -7.89 18.94
C ALA A 218 -4.68 -8.66 20.06
N PRO A 219 -4.00 -9.36 20.99
CA PRO A 219 -4.70 -10.04 22.09
C PRO A 219 -5.41 -9.05 23.01
N ASP A 220 -6.47 -9.47 23.69
CA ASP A 220 -7.26 -8.62 24.60
C ASP A 220 -6.39 -7.89 25.65
N ALA A 221 -5.34 -8.56 26.16
CA ALA A 221 -4.38 -7.95 27.09
C ALA A 221 -3.58 -6.80 26.46
N ALA A 222 -3.20 -6.92 25.18
CA ALA A 222 -2.52 -5.86 24.45
C ALA A 222 -3.47 -4.70 24.14
N GLN A 223 -4.71 -4.98 23.75
CA GLN A 223 -5.76 -3.96 23.55
C GLN A 223 -6.02 -3.19 24.86
N THR A 224 -6.23 -3.92 25.97
CA THR A 224 -6.42 -3.34 27.32
C THR A 224 -5.24 -2.44 27.69
N LEU A 225 -3.99 -2.89 27.49
CA LEU A 225 -2.80 -2.10 27.79
C LEU A 225 -2.76 -0.81 26.96
N VAL A 226 -3.04 -0.87 25.66
CA VAL A 226 -3.08 0.30 24.77
C VAL A 226 -4.17 1.28 25.21
N GLU A 227 -5.38 0.80 25.50
CA GLU A 227 -6.50 1.62 25.98
C GLU A 227 -6.16 2.32 27.30
N THR A 228 -5.74 1.57 28.32
CA THR A 228 -5.39 2.13 29.63
C THR A 228 -4.24 3.11 29.54
N SER A 229 -3.26 2.85 28.67
CA SER A 229 -2.12 3.75 28.46
C SER A 229 -2.53 5.05 27.78
N ARG A 230 -3.38 4.99 26.74
CA ARG A 230 -3.92 6.19 26.07
C ARG A 230 -4.72 7.04 27.05
N THR A 231 -5.57 6.42 27.87
CA THR A 231 -6.31 7.13 28.94
C THR A 231 -5.39 7.75 29.98
N ALA A 232 -4.35 7.04 30.45
CA ALA A 232 -3.40 7.58 31.42
C ALA A 232 -2.62 8.78 30.86
N ILE A 233 -2.15 8.70 29.62
CA ILE A 233 -1.46 9.81 28.94
C ILE A 233 -2.41 11.00 28.73
N SER A 234 -3.65 10.76 28.26
CA SER A 234 -4.69 11.79 28.15
C SER A 234 -4.94 12.48 29.50
N ARG A 235 -5.04 11.73 30.61
CA ARG A 235 -5.19 12.31 31.95
C ARG A 235 -4.04 13.26 32.33
N VAL A 236 -2.79 12.91 32.02
CA VAL A 236 -1.65 13.84 32.23
C VAL A 236 -1.79 15.08 31.33
N LEU A 237 -2.11 14.89 30.04
CA LEU A 237 -2.32 16.00 29.10
C LEU A 237 -3.53 16.89 29.46
N HIS A 238 -4.46 16.44 30.29
CA HIS A 238 -5.55 17.25 30.84
C HIS A 238 -5.34 17.65 32.31
N GLY A 239 -4.19 17.33 32.90
CA GLY A 239 -3.82 17.71 34.28
C GLY A 239 -4.62 17.01 35.38
N GLN A 240 -5.12 15.82 35.10
CA GLN A 240 -5.85 14.96 36.03
C GLN A 240 -4.94 13.92 36.70
N ASP A 241 -3.66 13.90 36.32
CA ASP A 241 -2.59 13.01 36.74
C ASP A 241 -1.29 13.83 36.62
N ASP A 242 -0.46 13.85 37.67
CA ASP A 242 0.73 14.69 37.77
C ASP A 242 2.03 13.97 37.38
N ARG A 243 1.94 12.68 37.05
CA ARG A 243 3.07 11.87 36.59
C ARG A 243 3.63 12.35 35.26
N LEU A 244 4.95 12.19 35.10
CA LEU A 244 5.65 12.60 33.88
C LEU A 244 5.57 11.51 32.80
N VAL A 245 5.08 11.85 31.61
CA VAL A 245 5.14 10.96 30.43
C VAL A 245 6.56 10.94 29.87
N VAL A 246 7.18 9.76 29.84
CA VAL A 246 8.57 9.55 29.42
C VAL A 246 8.61 8.60 28.22
N VAL A 247 8.75 9.15 27.02
CA VAL A 247 8.92 8.38 25.77
C VAL A 247 10.41 8.12 25.53
N VAL A 248 10.88 6.88 25.79
CA VAL A 248 12.31 6.56 25.82
C VAL A 248 12.63 5.24 25.11
N GLY A 249 13.75 5.19 24.38
CA GLY A 249 14.18 4.01 23.63
C GLY A 249 15.12 4.32 22.48
N PRO A 250 15.45 3.32 21.64
CA PRO A 250 16.38 3.47 20.52
C PRO A 250 15.99 4.58 19.54
N CYS A 251 16.99 5.21 18.91
CA CYS A 251 16.72 6.30 17.96
C CYS A 251 15.94 5.80 16.72
N SER A 252 16.22 4.59 16.27
CA SER A 252 15.42 3.77 15.35
C SER A 252 15.69 2.29 15.62
N ILE A 253 14.65 1.46 15.62
CA ILE A 253 14.76 -0.01 15.64
C ILE A 253 15.40 -0.47 14.32
N HIS A 254 16.29 -1.46 14.38
CA HIS A 254 16.84 -2.16 13.21
C HIS A 254 16.99 -3.68 13.43
N ASP A 255 16.80 -4.16 14.65
CA ASP A 255 16.94 -5.56 15.06
C ASP A 255 15.89 -5.85 16.14
N HIS A 256 15.15 -6.96 15.99
CA HIS A 256 14.08 -7.33 16.91
C HIS A 256 14.62 -7.77 18.28
N GLY A 257 15.67 -8.60 18.29
CA GLY A 257 16.22 -9.17 19.52
C GLY A 257 16.80 -8.10 20.46
N GLN A 258 17.54 -7.15 19.92
CA GLN A 258 18.08 -6.00 20.64
C GLN A 258 16.97 -5.06 21.14
N ALA A 259 15.91 -4.85 20.34
CA ALA A 259 14.75 -4.07 20.77
C ALA A 259 14.04 -4.73 21.96
N MET A 260 13.83 -6.04 21.91
CA MET A 260 13.20 -6.79 22.99
C MET A 260 14.08 -6.89 24.25
N GLU A 261 15.40 -6.96 24.09
CA GLU A 261 16.32 -6.91 25.23
C GLU A 261 16.29 -5.55 25.93
N TYR A 262 16.31 -4.45 25.16
CA TYR A 262 16.08 -3.11 25.70
C TYR A 262 14.71 -3.01 26.40
N GLY A 263 13.65 -3.58 25.81
CA GLY A 263 12.31 -3.61 26.39
C GLY A 263 12.26 -4.32 27.75
N ARG A 264 12.92 -5.47 27.90
CA ARG A 264 12.99 -6.17 29.20
C ARG A 264 13.67 -5.34 30.27
N GLN A 265 14.78 -4.69 29.93
CA GLN A 265 15.51 -3.81 30.86
C GLN A 265 14.68 -2.56 31.21
N LEU A 266 13.97 -1.99 30.24
CA LEU A 266 13.08 -0.84 30.45
C LEU A 266 11.89 -1.20 31.35
N LYS A 267 11.29 -2.39 31.20
CA LYS A 267 10.14 -2.83 32.02
C LYS A 267 10.46 -2.85 33.52
N VAL A 268 11.66 -3.28 33.91
CA VAL A 268 12.14 -3.23 35.31
C VAL A 268 12.13 -1.80 35.85
N GLN A 269 12.56 -0.82 35.05
CA GLN A 269 12.55 0.59 35.45
C GLN A 269 11.14 1.20 35.42
N ALA A 270 10.31 0.81 34.45
CA ALA A 270 8.91 1.21 34.37
C ALA A 270 8.13 0.79 35.63
N ASP A 271 8.32 -0.45 36.08
CA ASP A 271 7.66 -0.95 37.30
C ASP A 271 8.15 -0.25 38.57
N ALA A 272 9.46 0.01 38.66
CA ALA A 272 10.05 0.68 39.82
C ALA A 272 9.61 2.15 39.95
N LEU A 273 9.29 2.81 38.84
CA LEU A 273 9.02 4.26 38.76
C LEU A 273 7.56 4.62 38.43
N GLN A 274 6.66 3.63 38.33
CA GLN A 274 5.27 3.80 37.88
C GLN A 274 4.41 4.79 38.70
N GLN A 275 4.82 5.10 39.93
CA GLN A 275 4.15 6.07 40.80
C GLN A 275 4.40 7.51 40.36
N ASP A 276 5.55 7.80 39.76
CA ASP A 276 5.97 9.15 39.34
C ASP A 276 6.01 9.31 37.81
N LEU A 277 6.23 8.21 37.08
CA LEU A 277 6.46 8.21 35.63
C LEU A 277 5.47 7.31 34.86
N LEU A 278 4.98 7.83 33.73
CA LEU A 278 4.36 7.04 32.67
C LEU A 278 5.38 6.75 31.57
N ILE A 279 6.14 5.66 31.73
CA ILE A 279 7.16 5.22 30.78
C ILE A 279 6.52 4.55 29.56
N VAL A 280 6.88 5.04 28.38
CA VAL A 280 6.43 4.55 27.07
C VAL A 280 7.68 4.18 26.26
N MET A 281 7.73 2.95 25.73
CA MET A 281 8.86 2.51 24.92
C MET A 281 8.81 3.16 23.53
N ARG A 282 9.88 3.86 23.17
CA ARG A 282 10.07 4.44 21.83
C ARG A 282 10.42 3.35 20.82
N VAL A 283 9.49 3.02 19.93
CA VAL A 283 9.63 2.02 18.86
C VAL A 283 9.47 2.71 17.51
N TYR A 284 10.53 3.37 17.04
CA TYR A 284 10.54 4.11 15.77
C TYR A 284 11.20 3.27 14.68
N PHE A 285 10.50 3.00 13.59
CA PHE A 285 11.00 2.10 12.53
C PHE A 285 11.90 2.79 11.50
N GLU A 286 11.70 4.09 11.25
CA GLU A 286 12.50 4.88 10.32
C GLU A 286 12.95 6.19 10.97
N LYS A 287 14.04 6.77 10.46
CA LYS A 287 14.46 8.14 10.77
C LYS A 287 14.46 8.96 9.47
N PRO A 288 13.65 10.03 9.34
CA PRO A 288 13.59 10.81 8.11
C PRO A 288 14.94 11.48 7.81
N ARG A 289 15.50 11.26 6.61
CA ARG A 289 16.80 11.81 6.17
C ARG A 289 16.67 12.60 4.87
N THR A 290 17.50 13.63 4.73
CA THR A 290 17.63 14.46 3.52
C THR A 290 18.65 13.90 2.52
N THR A 291 19.43 12.89 2.93
CA THR A 291 20.46 12.23 2.13
C THR A 291 20.16 10.73 1.97
N VAL A 292 20.88 10.06 1.07
CA VAL A 292 20.82 8.60 0.90
C VAL A 292 21.32 7.91 2.18
N GLY A 293 20.63 6.84 2.57
CA GLY A 293 20.93 6.01 3.74
C GLY A 293 19.83 4.97 3.93
N TRP A 294 20.02 4.08 4.90
CA TRP A 294 19.05 3.04 5.26
C TRP A 294 17.66 3.62 5.55
N LYS A 295 16.63 2.89 5.08
CA LYS A 295 15.24 3.36 4.99
C LYS A 295 14.34 2.95 6.14
N GLY A 296 14.89 2.26 7.13
CA GLY A 296 14.14 1.84 8.32
C GLY A 296 13.60 0.42 8.21
N TYR A 297 13.21 -0.12 9.36
CA TYR A 297 12.91 -1.53 9.57
C TYR A 297 11.70 -2.03 8.76
N ILE A 298 10.68 -1.17 8.56
CA ILE A 298 9.55 -1.47 7.69
C ILE A 298 9.97 -1.47 6.21
N ASN A 299 10.76 -0.48 5.78
CA ASN A 299 11.04 -0.30 4.36
C ASN A 299 12.11 -1.26 3.83
N ASP A 300 13.09 -1.64 4.66
CA ASP A 300 14.28 -2.41 4.28
C ASP A 300 14.78 -3.26 5.47
N PRO A 301 14.03 -4.30 5.88
CA PRO A 301 14.29 -5.06 7.12
C PRO A 301 15.63 -5.80 7.13
N HIS A 302 16.19 -6.11 5.95
CA HIS A 302 17.45 -6.86 5.79
C HIS A 302 18.70 -5.97 5.70
N LEU A 303 18.52 -4.63 5.70
CA LEU A 303 19.58 -3.63 5.53
C LEU A 303 20.40 -3.78 4.22
N ASP A 304 19.84 -4.44 3.21
CA ASP A 304 20.50 -4.80 1.95
C ASP A 304 19.98 -4.03 0.73
N GLY A 305 18.92 -3.22 0.88
CA GLY A 305 18.27 -2.52 -0.22
C GLY A 305 17.32 -3.39 -1.04
N SER A 306 16.89 -4.56 -0.54
CA SER A 306 15.87 -5.42 -1.14
C SER A 306 14.47 -4.78 -1.16
N PHE A 307 14.23 -3.84 -0.24
CA PHE A 307 12.91 -3.24 0.01
C PHE A 307 11.82 -4.31 0.25
N ALA A 308 12.05 -5.24 1.16
CA ALA A 308 11.09 -6.29 1.55
C ALA A 308 9.95 -5.75 2.44
N ILE A 309 9.18 -4.76 1.94
CA ILE A 309 8.23 -3.97 2.76
C ILE A 309 7.14 -4.82 3.43
N ASN A 310 6.61 -5.85 2.76
CA ASN A 310 5.58 -6.71 3.36
C ASN A 310 6.12 -7.47 4.59
N GLU A 311 7.33 -8.03 4.47
CA GLU A 311 8.03 -8.67 5.59
C GLU A 311 8.38 -7.65 6.68
N GLY A 312 8.81 -6.43 6.30
CA GLY A 312 9.06 -5.35 7.25
C GLY A 312 7.81 -4.89 8.02
N LEU A 313 6.62 -4.93 7.40
CA LEU A 313 5.34 -4.68 8.08
C LEU A 313 4.98 -5.79 9.07
N GLU A 314 5.21 -7.06 8.69
CA GLU A 314 5.04 -8.23 9.57
C GLU A 314 5.98 -8.17 10.79
N LEU A 315 7.28 -7.97 10.55
CA LEU A 315 8.31 -7.85 11.59
C LEU A 315 8.07 -6.66 12.51
N ALA A 316 7.65 -5.51 11.97
CA ALA A 316 7.31 -4.33 12.76
C ALA A 316 6.08 -4.59 13.64
N ARG A 317 5.00 -5.15 13.10
CA ARG A 317 3.79 -5.46 13.87
C ARG A 317 4.05 -6.51 14.95
N GLN A 318 4.81 -7.55 14.64
CA GLN A 318 5.21 -8.57 15.62
C GLN A 318 5.98 -7.93 16.79
N LEU A 319 6.97 -7.07 16.52
CA LEU A 319 7.70 -6.36 17.58
C LEU A 319 6.78 -5.50 18.47
N LEU A 320 5.78 -4.82 17.90
CA LEU A 320 4.83 -4.04 18.68
C LEU A 320 4.00 -4.93 19.61
N LEU A 321 3.54 -6.08 19.13
CA LEU A 321 2.83 -7.07 19.94
C LEU A 321 3.71 -7.61 21.07
N ASP A 322 4.98 -7.90 20.79
CA ASP A 322 5.91 -8.44 21.78
C ASP A 322 6.28 -7.40 22.86
N VAL A 323 6.44 -6.12 22.50
CA VAL A 323 6.64 -5.04 23.49
C VAL A 323 5.40 -4.83 24.37
N LEU A 324 4.20 -4.90 23.78
CA LEU A 324 2.95 -4.87 24.56
C LEU A 324 2.81 -6.11 25.47
N ALA A 325 3.25 -7.29 25.02
CA ALA A 325 3.27 -8.52 25.81
C ALA A 325 4.26 -8.47 26.99
N LEU A 326 5.32 -7.67 26.92
CA LEU A 326 6.17 -7.33 28.07
C LEU A 326 5.45 -6.43 29.10
N GLY A 327 4.27 -5.88 28.77
CA GLY A 327 3.58 -4.90 29.60
C GLY A 327 4.11 -3.46 29.44
N LEU A 328 4.73 -3.13 28.30
CA LEU A 328 5.19 -1.77 28.00
C LEU A 328 4.28 -1.08 26.96
N PRO A 329 3.80 0.15 27.22
CA PRO A 329 3.13 0.96 26.22
C PRO A 329 4.09 1.34 25.08
N VAL A 330 3.61 1.43 23.84
CA VAL A 330 4.44 1.77 22.68
C VAL A 330 4.22 3.21 22.19
N GLY A 331 5.31 3.92 21.93
CA GLY A 331 5.34 5.23 21.27
C GLY A 331 6.07 5.18 19.92
N THR A 332 5.48 5.73 18.86
CA THR A 332 6.09 5.77 17.51
C THR A 332 5.92 7.12 16.81
N GLU A 333 6.61 7.33 15.67
CA GLU A 333 6.47 8.52 14.83
C GLU A 333 5.83 8.15 13.49
N PHE A 334 4.75 8.84 13.13
CA PHE A 334 4.04 8.62 11.89
C PHE A 334 4.62 9.52 10.79
N LEU A 335 5.41 8.92 9.89
CA LEU A 335 6.15 9.60 8.82
C LEU A 335 5.39 9.65 7.49
N ASP A 336 4.32 8.87 7.37
CA ASP A 336 3.48 8.76 6.18
C ASP A 336 2.01 8.51 6.58
N LEU A 337 1.12 8.52 5.59
CA LEU A 337 -0.34 8.47 5.79
C LEU A 337 -0.94 7.06 5.71
N LEU A 338 -0.14 6.05 5.37
CA LEU A 338 -0.58 4.68 5.09
C LEU A 338 -0.14 3.69 6.18
N SER A 339 1.09 3.80 6.69
CA SER A 339 1.60 2.97 7.79
C SER A 339 0.71 2.96 9.06
N PRO A 340 -0.01 4.04 9.45
CA PRO A 340 -0.95 3.98 10.57
C PRO A 340 -2.01 2.89 10.42
N GLN A 341 -2.41 2.52 9.19
CA GLN A 341 -3.42 1.48 9.01
C GLN A 341 -2.95 0.09 9.46
N PHE A 342 -1.64 -0.17 9.43
CA PHE A 342 -1.05 -1.48 9.74
C PHE A 342 -0.72 -1.68 11.22
N ILE A 343 -0.42 -0.59 11.94
CA ILE A 343 0.16 -0.64 13.28
C ILE A 343 -0.48 0.27 14.33
N SER A 344 -1.30 1.26 13.96
CA SER A 344 -1.75 2.28 14.95
C SER A 344 -2.71 1.72 16.02
N ASP A 345 -3.30 0.54 15.81
CA ASP A 345 -4.04 -0.19 16.85
C ASP A 345 -3.17 -0.59 18.04
N LEU A 346 -1.85 -0.72 17.84
CA LEU A 346 -0.87 -1.12 18.86
C LEU A 346 -0.12 0.07 19.50
N VAL A 347 -0.43 1.30 19.09
CA VAL A 347 0.33 2.50 19.50
C VAL A 347 -0.39 3.25 20.62
N SER A 348 0.29 3.44 21.75
CA SER A 348 -0.22 4.20 22.91
C SER A 348 0.05 5.70 22.81
N TRP A 349 1.08 6.13 22.06
CA TRP A 349 1.42 7.54 21.82
C TRP A 349 2.07 7.76 20.46
N GLY A 350 1.70 8.83 19.76
CA GLY A 350 2.23 9.19 18.44
C GLY A 350 3.06 10.47 18.44
N ALA A 351 4.05 10.54 17.55
CA ALA A 351 4.73 11.79 17.21
C ALA A 351 4.50 12.20 15.76
N ILE A 352 4.40 13.51 15.54
CA ILE A 352 4.58 14.14 14.23
C ILE A 352 5.89 14.93 14.25
N GLY A 353 6.76 14.64 13.28
CA GLY A 353 8.14 15.12 13.24
C GLY A 353 8.30 16.58 12.82
N ALA A 354 9.44 17.18 13.17
CA ALA A 354 9.71 18.60 12.94
C ALA A 354 9.66 19.04 11.45
N ARG A 355 9.75 18.09 10.51
CA ARG A 355 9.60 18.32 9.06
C ARG A 355 8.18 18.06 8.53
N THR A 356 7.31 17.43 9.32
CA THR A 356 5.94 17.08 8.96
C THR A 356 4.89 17.81 9.81
N THR A 357 5.27 18.49 10.89
CA THR A 357 4.39 19.40 11.67
C THR A 357 3.75 20.51 10.81
N GLU A 358 4.38 20.95 9.72
CA GLU A 358 3.80 21.91 8.75
C GLU A 358 2.87 21.26 7.72
N SER A 359 2.96 19.94 7.52
CA SER A 359 2.19 19.25 6.50
C SER A 359 0.71 19.19 6.89
N GLN A 360 -0.14 19.82 6.07
CA GLN A 360 -1.59 19.73 6.22
C GLN A 360 -2.06 18.28 6.33
N SER A 361 -1.55 17.38 5.49
CA SER A 361 -1.91 15.96 5.50
C SER A 361 -1.55 15.25 6.81
N HIS A 362 -0.44 15.62 7.47
CA HIS A 362 -0.08 15.06 8.77
C HIS A 362 -0.92 15.63 9.92
N ARG A 363 -1.32 16.91 9.85
CA ARG A 363 -2.30 17.50 10.79
C ARG A 363 -3.68 16.83 10.65
N GLN A 364 -4.10 16.57 9.42
CA GLN A 364 -5.32 15.83 9.09
C GLN A 364 -5.25 14.38 9.59
N LEU A 365 -4.15 13.67 9.35
CA LEU A 365 -3.92 12.34 9.92
C LEU A 365 -4.01 12.37 11.46
N ALA A 366 -3.30 13.27 12.12
CA ALA A 366 -3.26 13.37 13.57
C ALA A 366 -4.65 13.61 14.19
N SER A 367 -5.53 14.36 13.51
CA SER A 367 -6.93 14.55 13.92
C SER A 367 -7.79 13.28 13.93
N GLY A 368 -7.32 12.20 13.27
CA GLY A 368 -7.95 10.88 13.22
C GLY A 368 -7.16 9.77 13.90
N LEU A 369 -5.97 10.03 14.43
CA LEU A 369 -5.20 9.03 15.19
C LEU A 369 -5.88 8.75 16.53
N SER A 370 -6.00 7.48 16.89
CA SER A 370 -6.67 7.03 18.12
C SER A 370 -5.81 7.15 19.39
N CYS A 371 -4.57 7.62 19.27
CA CYS A 371 -3.67 7.86 20.39
C CYS A 371 -3.42 9.37 20.58
N PRO A 372 -2.97 9.80 21.78
CA PRO A 372 -2.38 11.12 21.97
C PRO A 372 -1.22 11.40 20.99
N VAL A 373 -1.04 12.66 20.58
CA VAL A 373 -0.07 13.07 19.55
C VAL A 373 0.80 14.24 20.00
N GLY A 374 2.13 14.04 20.00
CA GLY A 374 3.11 15.10 20.19
C GLY A 374 3.60 15.70 18.87
N PHE A 375 3.41 17.00 18.68
CA PHE A 375 3.94 17.75 17.53
C PHE A 375 5.29 18.39 17.87
N LYS A 376 6.34 18.04 17.12
CA LYS A 376 7.66 18.66 17.27
C LYS A 376 7.68 20.10 16.73
N ASN A 377 8.36 21.01 17.44
CA ASN A 377 8.67 22.34 16.93
C ASN A 377 9.46 22.27 15.60
N GLY A 378 9.41 23.35 14.81
CA GLY A 378 10.09 23.44 13.52
C GLY A 378 11.60 23.29 13.65
N THR A 379 12.29 22.84 12.59
CA THR A 379 13.73 22.53 12.64
C THR A 379 14.63 23.73 12.93
N ASP A 380 14.12 24.95 12.80
CA ASP A 380 14.78 26.20 13.16
C ASP A 380 14.62 26.60 14.64
N GLY A 381 13.66 25.99 15.34
CA GLY A 381 13.26 26.28 16.72
C GLY A 381 11.83 26.80 16.89
N GLY A 382 11.12 27.10 15.79
CA GLY A 382 9.81 27.75 15.84
C GLY A 382 8.73 26.89 16.53
N VAL A 383 8.22 27.34 17.68
CA VAL A 383 7.16 26.64 18.44
C VAL A 383 5.77 26.85 17.85
N LYS A 384 5.50 28.02 17.26
CA LYS A 384 4.18 28.39 16.68
C LYS A 384 3.64 27.32 15.75
N VAL A 385 4.53 26.71 14.97
CA VAL A 385 4.19 25.68 13.99
C VAL A 385 3.53 24.44 14.61
N ALA A 386 3.94 24.06 15.82
CA ALA A 386 3.37 22.95 16.58
C ALA A 386 2.06 23.38 17.26
N SER A 387 1.97 24.62 17.75
CA SER A 387 0.72 25.21 18.26
C SER A 387 -0.37 25.23 17.18
N ASP A 388 -0.06 25.72 15.98
CA ASP A 388 -0.96 25.72 14.82
C ASP A 388 -1.36 24.30 14.39
N ALA A 389 -0.46 23.33 14.57
CA ALA A 389 -0.72 21.93 14.25
C ALA A 389 -1.67 21.25 15.27
N ILE A 390 -1.56 21.59 16.55
CA ILE A 390 -2.47 21.14 17.61
C ILE A 390 -3.88 21.68 17.36
N GLN A 391 -4.03 22.99 17.14
CA GLN A 391 -5.32 23.61 16.83
C GLN A 391 -5.97 22.97 15.58
N ALA A 392 -5.17 22.69 14.55
CA ALA A 392 -5.64 21.98 13.37
C ALA A 392 -6.07 20.54 13.70
N ALA A 393 -5.28 19.79 14.48
CA ALA A 393 -5.58 18.40 14.83
C ALA A 393 -6.81 18.25 15.74
N GLN A 394 -7.16 19.27 16.53
CA GLN A 394 -8.38 19.29 17.35
C GLN A 394 -9.67 19.43 16.53
N ALA A 395 -9.59 19.85 15.26
CA ALA A 395 -10.75 20.00 14.38
C ALA A 395 -11.05 18.71 13.58
N SER A 396 -12.28 18.61 13.06
CA SER A 396 -12.67 17.58 12.08
C SER A 396 -12.08 17.90 10.70
N HIS A 397 -11.62 16.88 9.99
CA HIS A 397 -11.08 16.95 8.62
C HIS A 397 -11.59 15.82 7.75
N ALA A 398 -11.51 16.02 6.43
CA ALA A 398 -11.60 14.94 5.45
C ALA A 398 -10.26 14.82 4.71
N PHE A 399 -9.71 13.60 4.56
CA PHE A 399 -8.50 13.35 3.78
C PHE A 399 -8.56 12.01 3.03
N MET A 400 -7.73 11.86 1.98
CA MET A 400 -7.60 10.61 1.24
C MET A 400 -6.63 9.67 1.95
N GLY A 401 -7.05 8.42 2.17
CA GLY A 401 -6.24 7.36 2.78
C GLY A 401 -6.59 5.99 2.21
N MET A 402 -6.29 4.94 2.96
CA MET A 402 -6.49 3.55 2.56
C MET A 402 -7.32 2.77 3.59
N THR A 403 -8.32 2.00 3.15
CA THR A 403 -9.12 1.13 4.02
C THR A 403 -8.29 -0.06 4.53
N LYS A 404 -8.82 -0.78 5.53
CA LYS A 404 -8.21 -2.05 5.97
C LYS A 404 -8.11 -3.09 4.85
N MET A 405 -8.93 -2.98 3.80
CA MET A 405 -8.91 -3.85 2.62
C MET A 405 -7.96 -3.37 1.50
N GLY A 406 -7.15 -2.33 1.74
CA GLY A 406 -6.18 -1.82 0.76
C GLY A 406 -6.77 -0.90 -0.33
N GLN A 407 -8.04 -0.48 -0.20
CA GLN A 407 -8.70 0.40 -1.18
C GLN A 407 -8.53 1.87 -0.81
N ALA A 408 -8.39 2.75 -1.80
CA ALA A 408 -8.41 4.19 -1.56
C ALA A 408 -9.79 4.64 -1.04
N ALA A 409 -9.80 5.49 -0.01
CA ALA A 409 -11.04 5.98 0.61
C ALA A 409 -10.87 7.39 1.19
N ILE A 410 -12.01 8.04 1.46
CA ILE A 410 -12.09 9.30 2.20
C ILE A 410 -12.24 8.97 3.69
N PHE A 411 -11.41 9.59 4.52
CA PHE A 411 -11.44 9.47 5.98
C PHE A 411 -11.92 10.78 6.58
N GLU A 412 -13.07 10.74 7.24
CA GLU A 412 -13.64 11.86 8.00
C GLU A 412 -13.29 11.70 9.49
N THR A 413 -12.61 12.69 10.06
CA THR A 413 -12.10 12.63 11.44
C THR A 413 -12.98 13.42 12.39
N ARG A 414 -12.86 13.12 13.70
CA ARG A 414 -13.63 13.80 14.77
C ARG A 414 -12.82 14.87 15.51
N GLY A 415 -11.56 15.07 15.13
CA GLY A 415 -10.59 15.84 15.89
C GLY A 415 -9.96 15.03 17.03
N ASN A 416 -8.71 15.33 17.35
CA ASN A 416 -7.94 14.73 18.42
C ASN A 416 -7.62 15.78 19.49
N GLN A 417 -8.19 15.62 20.68
CA GLN A 417 -8.03 16.56 21.80
C GLN A 417 -6.76 16.30 22.63
N ASP A 418 -6.12 15.14 22.46
CA ASP A 418 -4.94 14.70 23.22
C ASP A 418 -3.64 15.08 22.50
N CYS A 419 -3.56 16.31 22.01
CA CYS A 419 -2.42 16.83 21.24
C CYS A 419 -1.54 17.78 22.09
N HIS A 420 -0.22 17.70 21.96
CA HIS A 420 0.72 18.55 22.72
C HIS A 420 1.98 18.94 21.92
N VAL A 421 2.74 19.92 22.42
CA VAL A 421 4.04 20.32 21.83
C VAL A 421 5.17 19.45 22.35
N ILE A 422 6.15 19.17 21.48
CA ILE A 422 7.47 18.65 21.83
C ILE A 422 8.53 19.72 21.48
N LEU A 423 9.23 20.22 22.50
CA LEU A 423 10.41 21.07 22.38
C LEU A 423 11.63 20.19 22.11
N ARG A 424 12.34 20.42 21.00
CA ARG A 424 13.42 19.55 20.48
C ARG A 424 14.65 20.29 19.96
N GLY A 425 14.81 21.54 20.38
CA GLY A 425 15.82 22.48 19.91
C GLY A 425 15.59 22.99 18.48
N GLY A 426 16.51 23.82 18.03
CA GLY A 426 16.49 24.47 16.73
C GLY A 426 17.89 24.92 16.31
N LYS A 427 18.07 26.22 16.04
CA LYS A 427 19.40 26.85 15.95
C LYS A 427 20.12 26.95 17.30
N GLN A 428 19.35 26.88 18.39
CA GLN A 428 19.80 26.79 19.78
C GLN A 428 18.90 25.74 20.48
N PRO A 429 19.35 25.13 21.58
CA PRO A 429 18.49 24.31 22.42
C PRO A 429 17.33 25.14 23.00
N ASN A 430 16.17 24.53 23.23
CA ASN A 430 14.98 25.22 23.74
C ASN A 430 14.34 24.52 24.96
N TYR A 431 15.18 24.03 25.89
CA TYR A 431 14.76 23.31 27.08
C TYR A 431 14.95 24.09 28.40
N GLN A 432 15.54 25.29 28.36
CA GLN A 432 15.78 26.09 29.56
C GLN A 432 14.46 26.68 30.07
N LYS A 433 14.42 27.10 31.35
CA LYS A 433 13.20 27.69 31.95
C LYS A 433 12.62 28.82 31.08
N ALA A 434 13.45 29.72 30.56
CA ALA A 434 12.99 30.82 29.71
C ALA A 434 12.34 30.35 28.40
N ASP A 435 12.82 29.24 27.82
CA ASP A 435 12.26 28.67 26.59
C ASP A 435 10.90 28.02 26.86
N VAL A 436 10.78 27.30 27.98
CA VAL A 436 9.53 26.67 28.45
C VAL A 436 8.49 27.74 28.80
N ASP A 437 8.87 28.79 29.54
CA ASP A 437 7.99 29.91 29.87
C ASP A 437 7.47 30.61 28.59
N ALA A 438 8.34 30.82 27.60
CA ALA A 438 7.98 31.40 26.32
C ALA A 438 7.05 30.50 25.48
N ALA A 439 7.29 29.17 25.49
CA ALA A 439 6.42 28.20 24.84
C ALA A 439 5.04 28.15 25.50
N CYS A 440 4.96 28.12 26.83
CA CYS A 440 3.69 28.17 27.57
C CYS A 440 2.93 29.47 27.31
N THR A 441 3.60 30.62 27.31
CA THR A 441 2.98 31.92 26.95
C THR A 441 2.36 31.88 25.55
N MET A 442 3.02 31.25 24.58
CA MET A 442 2.51 31.08 23.22
C MET A 442 1.31 30.13 23.16
N LEU A 443 1.33 29.02 23.92
CA LEU A 443 0.21 28.09 24.01
C LEU A 443 -1.02 28.73 24.64
N GLN A 444 -0.84 29.46 25.75
CA GLN A 444 -1.90 30.22 26.41
C GLN A 444 -2.55 31.22 25.45
N ALA A 445 -1.74 31.98 24.69
CA ALA A 445 -2.23 32.93 23.69
C ALA A 445 -2.98 32.24 22.51
N ALA A 446 -2.70 30.96 22.26
CA ALA A 446 -3.40 30.13 21.28
C ALA A 446 -4.64 29.40 21.86
N GLY A 447 -5.01 29.63 23.13
CA GLY A 447 -6.09 28.92 23.81
C GLY A 447 -5.77 27.45 24.11
N LEU A 448 -4.49 27.07 24.07
CA LEU A 448 -4.00 25.74 24.39
C LEU A 448 -3.47 25.68 25.82
N ARG A 449 -3.50 24.48 26.42
CA ARG A 449 -2.96 24.23 27.75
C ARG A 449 -1.44 24.44 27.78
N GLU A 450 -0.97 25.11 28.82
CA GLU A 450 0.44 25.46 29.07
C GLU A 450 1.28 24.24 29.48
N GLN A 451 1.56 23.36 28.52
CA GLN A 451 2.33 22.14 28.75
C GLN A 451 3.18 21.75 27.54
N VAL A 452 4.36 21.18 27.81
CA VAL A 452 5.33 20.77 26.80
C VAL A 452 5.99 19.44 27.19
N MET A 453 6.32 18.64 26.19
CA MET A 453 7.31 17.55 26.31
C MET A 453 8.67 18.08 25.86
N ILE A 454 9.76 17.63 26.49
CA ILE A 454 11.13 18.02 26.13
C ILE A 454 11.89 16.80 25.57
N ASP A 455 12.32 16.90 24.31
CA ASP A 455 13.19 15.94 23.63
C ASP A 455 14.65 16.23 24.00
N VAL A 456 15.14 15.51 25.00
CA VAL A 456 16.49 15.69 25.59
C VAL A 456 17.66 15.33 24.66
N SER A 457 17.40 14.94 23.40
CA SER A 457 18.42 14.32 22.54
C SER A 457 18.91 15.17 21.37
N HIS A 458 18.05 15.94 20.69
CA HIS A 458 18.31 16.20 19.27
C HIS A 458 19.09 17.47 18.88
N ALA A 459 18.73 18.65 19.40
CA ALA A 459 19.30 19.95 18.99
C ALA A 459 19.21 21.01 20.10
#